data_AF-A0A8C0G696-F1
#
_entry.id   AF-A0A8C0G696-F1
#
_cell.length_a   1.000
_cell.length_b   1.000
_cell.length_c   1.000
_cell.angle_alpha   90.00
_cell.angle_beta   90.00
_cell.angle_gamma   90.00
#
_symmetry.space_group_name_H-M   'P 1'
#
loop_
_entity.id
_entity.type
_entity.pdbx_description
1 polymer ?
#
loop_
_entity_poly.entity_id
_entity_poly.type
_entity_poly.pdbx_seq_one_letter_code
_entity_poly.pdbx_strand_id
1 'polypeptide(L)'
;MSRTPEGTEPDGQREEESAEQTKGKHQLPLSALSAFSYIPPGRRDPPEHSYFHQEFKTGIVSTYDSIFKRPMGYNEKLHRCDREHANSRGLNINDEELARPSAVLSSSEYGRHINQPVEQSIRDYARINRVQAEFYRKNGVTCLLEKPSQSLEPS
;
A
#
# COMPACT_ATOMS: atom_id res chain seq x y z
N MET A 1 15.66 36.62 -45.66
CA MET A 1 15.02 35.93 -44.53
C MET A 1 15.06 34.44 -44.82
N SER A 2 15.97 33.73 -44.17
CA SER A 2 16.30 32.30 -44.38
C SER A 2 15.38 31.37 -43.58
N ARG A 3 15.28 30.12 -44.04
CA ARG A 3 14.28 29.08 -43.71
C ARG A 3 14.85 27.97 -42.79
N THR A 4 14.04 27.51 -41.83
CA THR A 4 13.89 26.13 -41.25
C THR A 4 15.05 25.47 -40.45
N PRO A 5 14.83 24.39 -39.64
CA PRO A 5 13.59 23.73 -39.15
C PRO A 5 13.58 23.29 -37.65
N GLU A 6 12.46 22.64 -37.26
CA GLU A 6 12.10 21.91 -36.02
C GLU A 6 13.06 20.80 -35.54
N GLY A 7 12.88 20.38 -34.27
CA GLY A 7 13.24 19.06 -33.73
C GLY A 7 13.19 19.04 -32.20
N THR A 8 12.11 18.56 -31.58
CA THR A 8 12.03 17.25 -30.88
C THR A 8 12.62 17.26 -29.46
N GLU A 9 11.72 17.23 -28.46
CA GLU A 9 11.99 16.92 -27.04
C GLU A 9 12.73 15.58 -26.88
N PRO A 10 13.48 15.38 -25.78
CA PRO A 10 12.89 14.54 -24.74
C PRO A 10 13.19 14.96 -23.29
N ASP A 11 12.19 14.65 -22.44
CA ASP A 11 12.28 14.39 -21.01
C ASP A 11 13.50 13.55 -20.62
N GLY A 12 14.09 13.85 -19.45
CA GLY A 12 15.05 12.93 -18.83
C GLY A 12 16.12 13.54 -17.93
N GLN A 13 15.84 14.61 -17.18
CA GLN A 13 16.80 15.16 -16.21
C GLN A 13 16.43 14.77 -14.77
N ARG A 14 16.54 13.48 -14.42
CA ARG A 14 16.48 13.03 -13.02
C ARG A 14 17.37 11.83 -12.70
N GLU A 15 18.43 11.56 -13.46
CA GLU A 15 19.36 10.47 -13.11
C GLU A 15 20.83 10.79 -13.43
N GLU A 16 21.34 11.99 -13.13
CA GLU A 16 22.78 12.26 -13.33
C GLU A 16 23.50 12.96 -12.16
N GLU A 17 22.82 13.25 -11.04
CA GLU A 17 23.47 13.81 -9.85
C GLU A 17 23.87 12.71 -8.86
N SER A 18 24.86 11.89 -9.21
CA SER A 18 25.59 11.08 -8.20
C SER A 18 26.99 10.63 -8.62
N ALA A 19 27.41 10.84 -9.87
CA ALA A 19 28.72 10.41 -10.34
C ALA A 19 29.80 11.51 -10.31
N GLU A 20 29.43 12.80 -10.21
CA GLU A 20 30.37 13.91 -10.34
C GLU A 20 30.86 14.49 -9.00
N GLN A 21 31.39 13.65 -8.10
CA GLN A 21 32.15 14.17 -6.97
C GLN A 21 33.23 13.23 -6.45
N THR A 22 34.09 12.75 -7.35
CA THR A 22 35.40 12.18 -6.95
C THR A 22 36.53 12.65 -7.86
N LYS A 23 36.67 13.96 -8.09
CA LYS A 23 37.89 14.51 -8.68
C LYS A 23 39.02 14.46 -7.62
N GLY A 24 39.85 13.42 -7.67
CA GLY A 24 41.17 13.43 -7.03
C GLY A 24 41.60 12.24 -6.16
N LYS A 25 41.28 10.98 -6.51
CA LYS A 25 41.94 9.82 -5.90
C LYS A 25 42.47 8.90 -6.99
N HIS A 26 43.77 8.57 -6.96
CA HIS A 26 44.35 7.53 -7.80
C HIS A 26 43.58 6.23 -7.56
N GLN A 27 42.76 5.83 -8.52
CA GLN A 27 42.06 4.56 -8.45
C GLN A 27 43.05 3.45 -8.79
N LEU A 28 43.19 2.49 -7.88
CA LEU A 28 43.93 1.27 -8.14
C LEU A 28 43.26 0.52 -9.31
N PRO A 29 44.01 -0.19 -10.16
CA PRO A 29 43.42 -1.02 -11.20
C PRO A 29 42.48 -2.06 -10.58
N LEU A 30 41.44 -2.47 -11.31
CA LEU A 30 40.44 -3.45 -10.84
C LEU A 30 41.07 -4.70 -10.23
N SER A 31 42.19 -5.18 -10.78
CA SER A 31 42.93 -6.34 -10.30
C SER A 31 43.60 -6.16 -8.93
N ALA A 32 43.85 -4.92 -8.51
CA ALA A 32 44.44 -4.57 -7.21
C ALA A 32 43.37 -4.15 -6.18
N LEU A 33 42.11 -4.05 -6.59
CA LEU A 33 41.01 -3.83 -5.67
C LEU A 33 40.69 -5.14 -4.94
N SER A 34 40.59 -5.06 -3.61
CA SER A 34 40.07 -6.16 -2.80
C SER A 34 38.62 -6.42 -3.18
N ALA A 35 38.18 -7.69 -3.12
CA ALA A 35 36.77 -8.05 -3.28
C ALA A 35 35.85 -7.33 -2.29
N PHE A 36 36.40 -6.81 -1.19
CA PHE A 36 35.69 -6.05 -0.16
C PHE A 36 35.98 -4.54 -0.19
N SER A 37 36.61 -4.00 -1.25
CA SER A 37 36.94 -2.58 -1.33
C SER A 37 35.72 -1.68 -1.45
N TYR A 38 34.60 -2.22 -1.93
CA TYR A 38 33.33 -1.51 -2.04
C TYR A 38 32.21 -2.39 -1.52
N ILE A 39 31.62 -1.97 -0.40
CA ILE A 39 30.40 -2.58 0.15
C ILE A 39 29.29 -1.54 -0.06
N PRO A 40 28.29 -1.84 -0.92
CA PRO A 40 27.18 -0.93 -1.14
C PRO A 40 26.48 -0.61 0.18
N PRO A 41 26.12 0.64 0.44
CA PRO A 41 25.46 1.05 1.68
C PRO A 41 24.01 0.53 1.80
N GLY A 42 23.45 -0.02 0.72
CA GLY A 42 22.11 -0.60 0.66
C GLY A 42 21.95 -1.48 -0.57
N ARG A 43 20.88 -2.27 -0.59
CA ARG A 43 20.56 -3.16 -1.70
C ARG A 43 19.84 -2.38 -2.79
N ARG A 44 20.35 -2.43 -4.03
CA ARG A 44 19.72 -1.80 -5.21
C ARG A 44 19.18 -2.83 -6.21
N ASP A 45 19.10 -4.08 -5.79
CA ASP A 45 18.64 -5.17 -6.63
C ASP A 45 17.13 -5.04 -6.90
N PRO A 46 16.64 -5.57 -8.03
CA PRO A 46 15.22 -5.73 -8.29
C PRO A 46 14.44 -6.35 -7.12
N PRO A 47 13.14 -6.02 -6.99
CA PRO A 47 12.30 -6.52 -5.89
C PRO A 47 12.24 -8.05 -5.84
N GLU A 48 12.35 -8.73 -6.98
CA GLU A 48 12.36 -10.20 -7.09
C GLU A 48 13.45 -10.87 -6.23
N HIS A 49 14.56 -10.17 -5.97
CA HIS A 49 15.63 -10.70 -5.13
C HIS A 49 15.40 -10.42 -3.64
N SER A 50 14.44 -9.57 -3.30
CA SER A 50 14.00 -9.33 -1.93
C SER A 50 13.15 -10.49 -1.42
N TYR A 51 13.30 -10.85 -0.15
CA TYR A 51 12.53 -11.92 0.46
C TYR A 51 11.00 -11.69 0.33
N PHE A 52 10.57 -10.45 0.49
CA PHE A 52 9.16 -10.04 0.41
C PHE A 52 8.70 -9.62 -1.00
N HIS A 53 9.57 -9.74 -2.02
CA HIS A 53 9.27 -9.27 -3.38
C HIS A 53 8.86 -7.79 -3.45
N GLN A 54 9.44 -6.96 -2.56
CA GLN A 54 9.21 -5.52 -2.52
C GLN A 54 10.49 -4.74 -2.81
N GLU A 55 10.31 -3.54 -3.36
CA GLU A 55 11.37 -2.56 -3.53
C GLU A 55 11.94 -2.13 -2.18
N PHE A 56 13.23 -1.82 -2.19
CA PHE A 56 13.92 -1.30 -1.01
C PHE A 56 13.43 0.11 -0.69
N LYS A 57 12.66 0.27 0.38
CA LYS A 57 12.09 1.56 0.82
C LYS A 57 12.97 2.31 1.82
N THR A 58 13.83 1.60 2.53
CA THR A 58 14.61 2.20 3.62
C THR A 58 15.71 3.08 3.05
N GLY A 59 15.93 4.27 3.62
CA GLY A 59 17.11 5.07 3.28
C GLY A 59 18.41 4.40 3.71
N ILE A 60 19.55 4.92 3.24
CA ILE A 60 20.85 4.55 3.80
C ILE A 60 20.90 5.08 5.24
N VAL A 61 20.83 4.19 6.22
CA VAL A 61 20.98 4.55 7.63
C VAL A 61 22.44 4.37 8.02
N SER A 62 23.08 5.47 8.45
CA SER A 62 24.43 5.41 9.01
C SER A 62 24.41 4.64 10.33
N THR A 63 25.41 3.77 10.54
CA THR A 63 25.61 3.08 11.82
C THR A 63 25.79 4.06 12.98
N TYR A 64 26.37 5.23 12.71
CA TYR A 64 26.51 6.28 13.69
C TYR A 64 25.14 6.81 14.13
N ASP A 65 24.27 7.18 13.18
CA ASP A 65 22.95 7.71 13.52
C ASP A 65 22.09 6.67 14.23
N SER A 66 22.16 5.41 13.81
CA SER A 66 21.43 4.32 14.46
C SER A 66 21.88 4.05 15.89
N ILE A 67 23.07 4.50 16.32
CA ILE A 67 23.54 4.38 17.70
C ILE A 67 23.29 5.67 18.49
N PHE A 68 23.64 6.82 17.91
CA PHE A 68 23.71 8.09 18.63
C PHE A 68 22.49 9.01 18.46
N LYS A 69 21.63 8.76 17.46
CA LYS A 69 20.43 9.58 17.19
C LYS A 69 19.12 8.88 17.59
N ARG A 70 19.20 7.85 18.44
CA ARG A 70 18.00 7.17 18.97
C ARG A 70 17.17 8.13 19.84
N PRO A 71 15.83 8.05 19.78
CA PRO A 71 14.98 8.80 20.68
C PRO A 71 15.25 8.35 22.12
N MET A 72 15.73 9.28 22.95
CA MET A 72 15.98 9.04 24.36
C MET A 72 14.67 9.16 25.13
N GLY A 73 14.19 8.08 25.76
CA GLY A 73 12.99 8.13 26.58
C GLY A 73 12.38 6.75 26.87
N TYR A 74 11.62 6.66 27.96
CA TYR A 74 10.83 5.47 28.30
C TYR A 74 9.47 5.54 27.62
N ASN A 75 9.02 4.43 27.03
CA ASN A 75 7.67 4.31 26.50
C ASN A 75 6.85 3.39 27.43
N GLU A 76 5.97 3.99 28.21
CA GLU A 76 5.13 3.31 29.20
C GLU A 76 4.19 2.25 28.59
N LYS A 77 3.90 2.38 27.28
CA LYS A 77 3.08 1.42 26.52
C LYS A 77 3.86 0.18 26.07
N LEU A 78 5.16 0.11 26.37
CA LEU A 78 6.02 -1.04 26.11
C LEU A 78 6.36 -1.70 27.45
N HIS A 79 5.91 -2.95 27.59
CA HIS A 79 5.97 -3.67 28.87
C HIS A 79 7.39 -4.10 29.28
N ARG A 80 8.35 -4.20 28.34
CA ARG A 80 9.68 -4.80 28.62
C ARG A 80 10.83 -4.42 27.69
N CYS A 81 10.57 -3.87 26.50
CA CYS A 81 11.62 -3.60 25.50
C CYS A 81 11.52 -2.16 25.02
N ASP A 82 12.64 -1.47 25.05
CA ASP A 82 12.91 -0.18 24.42
C ASP A 82 13.29 -0.33 22.92
N ARG A 83 13.32 -1.56 22.39
CA ARG A 83 13.49 -1.80 20.96
C ARG A 83 12.40 -1.09 20.16
N GLU A 84 12.82 -0.34 19.15
CA GLU A 84 11.98 0.47 18.26
C GLU A 84 10.77 -0.30 17.68
N HIS A 85 10.98 -1.56 17.29
CA HIS A 85 9.96 -2.41 16.67
C HIS A 85 9.46 -3.56 17.54
N ALA A 86 9.47 -3.40 18.88
CA ALA A 86 8.91 -4.42 19.77
C ALA A 86 7.46 -4.76 19.41
N ASN A 87 7.12 -6.05 19.36
CA ASN A 87 5.82 -6.57 18.90
C ASN A 87 5.45 -6.11 17.46
N SER A 88 6.44 -6.03 16.58
CA SER A 88 6.29 -5.64 15.17
C SER A 88 5.70 -4.23 14.97
N ARG A 89 5.81 -3.35 15.98
CA ARG A 89 5.30 -1.97 15.89
C ARG A 89 6.08 -1.19 14.84
N GLY A 90 5.34 -0.51 13.96
CA GLY A 90 5.91 0.27 12.86
C GLY A 90 6.43 -0.57 11.69
N LEU A 91 6.29 -1.90 11.73
CA LEU A 91 6.58 -2.77 10.60
C LEU A 91 5.29 -3.11 9.87
N ASN A 92 5.31 -3.08 8.54
CA ASN A 92 4.17 -3.42 7.71
C ASN A 92 4.25 -4.86 7.19
N ILE A 93 4.37 -5.81 8.13
CA ILE A 93 4.62 -7.21 7.81
C ILE A 93 3.49 -7.78 6.97
N ASN A 94 2.24 -7.42 7.24
CA ASN A 94 1.11 -7.98 6.50
C ASN A 94 1.16 -7.63 5.01
N ASP A 95 1.33 -6.34 4.68
CA ASP A 95 1.38 -5.91 3.28
C ASP A 95 2.65 -6.42 2.57
N GLU A 96 3.76 -6.57 3.30
CA GLU A 96 4.99 -7.21 2.81
C GLU A 96 4.76 -8.69 2.48
N GLU A 97 4.10 -9.44 3.35
CA GLU A 97 3.81 -10.84 3.14
C GLU A 97 2.79 -11.07 2.00
N LEU A 98 1.83 -10.15 1.82
CA LEU A 98 0.85 -10.14 0.74
C LEU A 98 1.45 -9.82 -0.64
N ALA A 99 2.52 -9.03 -0.70
CA ALA A 99 3.19 -8.71 -1.95
C ALA A 99 3.99 -9.89 -2.53
N ARG A 100 4.23 -10.95 -1.73
CA ARG A 100 4.95 -12.12 -2.21
C ARG A 100 4.14 -12.87 -3.27
N PRO A 101 4.77 -13.26 -4.39
CA PRO A 101 4.12 -14.06 -5.42
C PRO A 101 3.84 -15.48 -4.95
N SER A 102 4.66 -16.02 -4.04
CA SER A 102 4.43 -17.31 -3.40
C SER A 102 3.92 -17.12 -1.98
N ALA A 103 2.72 -17.61 -1.70
CA ALA A 103 2.16 -17.57 -0.37
C ALA A 103 2.96 -18.47 0.59
N VAL A 104 3.72 -17.89 1.51
CA VAL A 104 4.31 -18.59 2.67
C VAL A 104 3.39 -18.48 3.90
N LEU A 105 2.24 -17.81 3.74
CA LEU A 105 1.28 -17.56 4.81
C LEU A 105 0.95 -18.86 5.54
N SER A 106 1.01 -18.81 6.88
CA SER A 106 0.60 -19.93 7.70
C SER A 106 -0.86 -20.27 7.39
N SER A 107 -1.19 -21.56 7.45
CA SER A 107 -2.47 -22.15 7.05
C SER A 107 -3.74 -21.52 7.64
N SER A 108 -3.65 -20.56 8.57
CA SER A 108 -4.80 -19.84 9.13
C SER A 108 -5.46 -18.86 8.16
N GLU A 109 -4.72 -18.35 7.17
CA GLU A 109 -5.27 -17.47 6.12
C GLU A 109 -5.76 -18.25 4.90
N TYR A 110 -5.13 -19.40 4.63
CA TYR A 110 -5.59 -20.29 3.56
C TYR A 110 -6.96 -20.87 3.91
N GLY A 111 -8.02 -20.35 3.25
CA GLY A 111 -9.42 -20.75 3.46
C GLY A 111 -10.27 -19.80 4.28
N ARG A 112 -9.73 -18.69 4.81
CA ARG A 112 -10.54 -17.62 5.44
C ARG A 112 -10.79 -16.48 4.46
N HIS A 113 -12.01 -15.95 4.53
CA HIS A 113 -12.54 -14.76 3.85
C HIS A 113 -11.69 -14.23 2.68
N ILE A 114 -12.01 -14.69 1.46
CA ILE A 114 -11.38 -14.17 0.24
C ILE A 114 -11.80 -12.70 0.08
N ASN A 115 -10.85 -11.76 0.16
CA ASN A 115 -11.12 -10.32 0.04
C ASN A 115 -11.82 -9.97 -1.28
N GLN A 116 -11.50 -10.72 -2.34
CA GLN A 116 -12.19 -10.67 -3.61
C GLN A 116 -12.82 -12.04 -3.87
N PRO A 117 -14.13 -12.20 -3.57
CA PRO A 117 -14.78 -13.48 -3.80
C PRO A 117 -14.67 -13.83 -5.29
N VAL A 118 -14.05 -14.97 -5.58
CA VAL A 118 -13.88 -15.47 -6.96
C VAL A 118 -15.24 -15.76 -7.58
N GLU A 119 -16.19 -16.17 -6.76
CA GLU A 119 -17.57 -16.48 -7.15
C GLU A 119 -18.55 -15.48 -6.53
N GLN A 120 -19.58 -15.10 -7.30
CA GLN A 120 -20.66 -14.27 -6.77
C GLN A 120 -21.40 -15.04 -5.67
N SER A 121 -21.67 -14.39 -4.54
CA SER A 121 -22.48 -15.00 -3.48
C SER A 121 -23.92 -15.17 -3.97
N ILE A 122 -24.32 -16.41 -4.28
CA ILE A 122 -25.67 -16.73 -4.74
C ILE A 122 -26.63 -16.58 -3.55
N ARG A 123 -27.60 -15.67 -3.67
CA ARG A 123 -28.58 -15.35 -2.62
C ARG A 123 -30.02 -15.64 -3.04
N ASP A 124 -30.20 -16.59 -3.96
CA ASP A 124 -31.47 -16.92 -4.62
C ASP A 124 -32.59 -17.31 -3.64
N TYR A 125 -32.22 -17.91 -2.50
CA TYR A 125 -33.16 -18.37 -1.47
C TYR A 125 -32.98 -17.64 -0.13
N ALA A 126 -32.63 -16.35 -0.18
CA ALA A 126 -32.51 -15.55 1.03
C ALA A 126 -33.85 -15.40 1.77
N ARG A 127 -33.82 -15.48 3.11
CA ARG A 127 -35.00 -15.18 3.93
C ARG A 127 -35.33 -13.69 3.83
N ILE A 128 -36.54 -13.38 3.37
CA ILE A 128 -37.05 -12.01 3.27
C ILE A 128 -38.06 -11.78 4.39
N ASN A 129 -37.89 -10.70 5.17
CA ASN A 129 -38.80 -10.33 6.25
C ASN A 129 -40.08 -9.68 5.72
N ARG A 130 -40.99 -10.49 5.16
CA ARG A 130 -42.27 -10.03 4.57
C ARG A 130 -43.14 -9.26 5.56
N VAL A 131 -43.29 -9.77 6.80
CA VAL A 131 -44.12 -9.14 7.83
C VAL A 131 -43.65 -7.71 8.13
N GLN A 132 -42.34 -7.51 8.28
CA GLN A 132 -41.79 -6.19 8.55
C GLN A 132 -41.96 -5.23 7.37
N ALA A 133 -41.80 -5.73 6.14
CA ALA A 133 -41.91 -4.93 4.92
C ALA A 133 -43.37 -4.56 4.55
N GLU A 134 -44.34 -5.40 4.90
CA GLU A 134 -45.75 -5.18 4.55
C GLU A 134 -46.51 -4.47 5.66
N PHE A 135 -46.38 -4.91 6.92
CA PHE A 135 -47.20 -4.40 8.02
C PHE A 135 -46.68 -3.08 8.59
N TYR A 136 -45.37 -2.85 8.57
CA TYR A 136 -44.74 -1.71 9.24
C TYR A 136 -44.08 -0.73 8.25
N ARG A 137 -44.84 -0.32 7.23
CA ARG A 137 -44.38 0.67 6.25
C ARG A 137 -44.33 2.07 6.86
N LYS A 138 -43.26 2.81 6.58
CA LYS A 138 -43.05 4.19 7.07
C LYS A 138 -43.88 5.24 6.30
N ASN A 139 -44.28 4.91 5.08
CA ASN A 139 -45.16 5.75 4.28
C ASN A 139 -46.60 5.50 4.76
N GLY A 140 -47.32 6.58 5.09
CA GLY A 140 -48.67 6.51 5.65
C GLY A 140 -49.66 5.69 4.80
N VAL A 141 -50.82 5.43 5.39
CA VAL A 141 -51.87 4.58 4.80
C VAL A 141 -52.42 5.21 3.52
N THR A 142 -52.10 4.65 2.36
CA THR A 142 -52.57 5.15 1.04
C THR A 142 -54.10 5.09 0.89
N CYS A 143 -54.78 4.33 1.74
CA CYS A 143 -56.25 4.20 1.77
C CYS A 143 -56.96 5.44 2.34
N LEU A 144 -56.25 6.37 2.99
CA LEU A 144 -56.84 7.61 3.52
C LEU A 144 -56.72 8.80 2.56
N LEU A 145 -56.14 8.61 1.38
CA LEU A 145 -56.14 9.65 0.35
C LEU A 145 -57.51 9.62 -0.34
N GLU A 146 -58.44 10.43 0.20
CA GLU A 146 -59.77 10.69 -0.34
C GLU A 146 -59.73 10.86 -1.87
N LYS A 147 -60.50 10.04 -2.60
CA LYS A 147 -60.75 10.33 -4.02
C LYS A 147 -61.59 11.60 -4.08
N PRO A 148 -61.19 12.66 -4.82
CA PRO A 148 -62.03 13.86 -4.93
C PRO A 148 -63.35 13.46 -5.60
N SER A 149 -64.44 13.59 -4.84
CA SER A 149 -65.81 13.38 -5.28
C SER A 149 -66.09 14.23 -6.50
N GLN A 150 -66.46 13.62 -7.63
CA GLN A 150 -66.98 14.36 -8.79
C GLN A 150 -68.29 15.03 -8.37
N SER A 151 -68.28 16.36 -8.29
CA SER A 151 -69.46 17.17 -8.00
C SER A 151 -70.48 16.99 -9.12
N LEU A 152 -71.68 16.52 -8.76
CA LEU A 152 -72.84 16.49 -9.65
C LEU A 152 -73.35 17.94 -9.80
N GLU A 153 -73.22 18.50 -11.01
CA GLU A 153 -73.89 19.74 -11.41
C GLU A 153 -75.37 19.45 -11.70
N PRO A 154 -76.33 20.20 -11.12
CA PRO A 154 -77.74 20.07 -11.48
C PRO A 154 -78.08 20.84 -12.77
N SER A 155 -79.02 20.27 -13.52
CA SER A 155 -79.53 20.71 -14.84
C SER A 155 -80.26 22.05 -14.84
#